data_AF-A0A4R8S7I2-F1
#
_entry.id   AF-A0A4R8S7I2-F1
#
_cell.length_a   1.000
_cell.length_b   1.000
_cell.length_c   1.000
_cell.angle_alpha   90.00
_cell.angle_beta   90.00
_cell.angle_gamma   90.00
#
_symmetry.space_group_name_H-M   'P 1'
#
loop_
_entity.id
_entity.type
_entity.pdbx_description
1 polymer ?
#
loop_
_entity_poly.entity_id
_entity_poly.type
_entity_poly.pdbx_seq_one_letter_code
_entity_poly.pdbx_strand_id
1 'polypeptide(L)'
;MRRVGIWQVMHNTLMRLVLVVAGAVSLAVIGTGTATAGLDDELTLVDGKGRTLRIQQWDTFLNGVFPLDRNRLTREWFHSGRAAYEVTGPAADTFEGTLELGYQVGYPWSLGVGLNFNYTTPNTSILYGIPNAFGGGPEASYIQTTNLLPSAGINVDLGNGPGIQEGQ
;
A
#
# COMPACT_ATOMS: atom_id res chain seq x y z
N MET A 1 12.97 18.21 74.73
CA MET A 1 12.55 17.18 73.75
C MET A 1 11.05 17.34 73.49
N ARG A 2 10.64 17.95 72.35
CA ARG A 2 9.21 18.12 72.01
C ARG A 2 8.65 16.75 71.59
N ARG A 3 7.77 16.17 72.40
CA ARG A 3 6.99 14.99 72.01
C ARG A 3 6.01 15.43 70.93
N VAL A 4 6.38 15.22 69.67
CA VAL A 4 5.43 15.38 68.56
C VAL A 4 4.37 14.30 68.75
N GLY A 5 3.12 14.70 68.95
CA GLY A 5 2.02 13.76 69.14
C GLY A 5 1.86 12.89 67.89
N ILE A 6 1.73 11.58 68.07
CA ILE A 6 1.51 10.59 67.00
C ILE A 6 0.39 11.04 66.05
N TRP A 7 -0.62 11.73 66.58
CA TRP A 7 -1.74 12.29 65.82
C TRP A 7 -1.33 13.37 64.81
N GLN A 8 -0.37 14.22 65.17
CA GLN A 8 0.15 15.31 64.33
C GLN A 8 1.07 14.76 63.22
N VAL A 9 1.80 13.68 63.52
CA VAL A 9 2.57 12.93 62.52
C VAL A 9 1.64 12.23 61.54
N MET A 10 0.60 11.53 62.03
CA MET A 10 -0.38 10.85 61.18
C MET A 10 -1.11 11.83 60.24
N HIS A 11 -1.55 12.99 60.74
CA HIS A 11 -2.22 14.00 59.92
C HIS A 11 -1.32 14.52 58.79
N ASN A 12 -0.06 14.83 59.11
CA ASN A 12 0.91 15.32 58.12
C ASN A 12 1.27 14.25 57.08
N THR A 13 1.39 12.98 57.49
CA THR A 13 1.67 11.87 56.57
C THR A 13 0.49 11.61 55.64
N LEU A 14 -0.74 11.67 56.16
CA LEU A 14 -1.96 11.46 55.37
C LEU A 14 -2.17 12.58 54.36
N MET A 15 -1.94 13.84 54.76
CA MET A 15 -2.02 15.00 53.87
C MET A 15 -0.95 14.96 52.76
N ARG A 16 0.27 14.51 53.07
CA ARG A 16 1.33 14.29 52.06
C ARG A 16 0.95 13.19 51.06
N LEU A 17 0.34 12.11 51.54
CA LEU A 17 -0.07 11.00 50.70
C LEU A 17 -1.18 11.42 49.73
N VAL A 18 -2.15 12.21 50.20
CA VAL A 18 -3.19 12.82 49.34
C VAL A 18 -2.58 13.74 48.29
N LEU A 19 -1.61 14.58 48.66
CA LEU A 19 -0.92 15.47 47.71
C LEU A 19 -0.15 14.70 46.63
N VAL A 20 0.52 13.61 46.99
CA VAL A 20 1.25 12.75 46.04
C VAL A 20 0.29 12.06 45.08
N VAL A 21 -0.82 11.53 45.60
CA VAL A 21 -1.85 10.88 44.76
C VAL A 21 -2.52 11.91 43.83
N ALA A 22 -2.89 13.08 44.34
CA ALA A 22 -3.46 14.16 43.53
C ALA A 22 -2.48 14.61 42.44
N GLY A 23 -1.20 14.76 42.76
CA GLY A 23 -0.15 15.08 41.79
C GLY A 23 -0.01 14.01 40.70
N ALA A 24 0.01 12.73 41.09
CA ALA A 24 0.10 11.61 40.16
C ALA A 24 -1.11 11.52 39.21
N VAL A 25 -2.32 11.72 39.74
CA VAL A 25 -3.55 11.75 38.92
C VAL A 25 -3.55 12.96 37.98
N SER A 26 -3.10 14.12 38.44
CA SER A 26 -3.01 15.33 37.61
C SER A 26 -2.05 15.14 36.43
N LEU A 27 -0.89 14.53 36.69
CA LEU A 27 0.09 14.18 35.65
C LEU A 27 -0.45 13.13 34.67
N ALA A 28 -1.25 12.17 35.14
CA ALA A 28 -1.86 11.16 34.28
C ALA A 28 -2.93 11.75 33.34
N VAL A 29 -3.66 12.79 33.77
CA VAL A 29 -4.70 13.44 32.96
C VAL A 29 -4.12 14.39 31.90
N ILE A 30 -2.96 15.00 32.14
CA ILE A 30 -2.29 15.86 31.14
C ILE A 30 -1.60 15.02 30.04
N GLY A 31 -1.34 13.73 30.31
CA GLY A 31 -0.68 12.80 29.39
C GLY A 31 -1.61 12.04 28.43
N THR A 32 -2.93 12.23 28.48
CA THR A 32 -3.83 11.64 27.48
C THR A 32 -3.65 12.39 26.16
N GLY A 33 -2.80 11.84 25.29
CA GLY A 33 -2.46 12.42 23.99
C GLY A 33 -3.72 12.84 23.23
N THR A 34 -3.85 14.13 22.97
CA THR A 34 -4.72 14.61 21.92
C THR A 34 -4.29 13.91 20.63
N ALA A 35 -5.18 13.14 20.01
CA ALA A 35 -4.98 12.73 18.62
C ALA A 35 -4.85 14.02 17.81
N THR A 36 -3.63 14.39 17.46
CA THR A 36 -3.37 15.60 16.69
C THR A 36 -3.93 15.33 15.30
N ALA A 37 -4.99 16.04 14.93
CA ALA A 37 -5.37 16.13 13.53
C ALA A 37 -4.25 16.93 12.85
N GLY A 38 -3.39 16.24 12.11
CA GLY A 38 -2.18 16.81 11.54
C GLY A 38 -2.50 17.44 10.19
N LEU A 39 -2.06 18.69 9.99
CA LEU A 39 -1.91 19.21 8.63
C LEU A 39 -0.72 18.49 8.01
N ASP A 40 -0.95 17.72 6.97
CA ASP A 40 0.11 16.96 6.28
C ASP A 40 0.85 17.85 5.28
N ASP A 41 0.09 18.56 4.44
CA ASP A 41 0.62 19.44 3.40
C ASP A 41 -0.35 20.56 3.05
N GLU A 42 0.18 21.69 2.57
CA GLU A 42 -0.62 22.78 2.02
C GLU A 42 0.07 23.50 0.86
N LEU A 43 -0.74 23.94 -0.11
CA LEU A 43 -0.27 24.78 -1.21
C LEU A 43 -1.15 26.00 -1.35
N THR A 44 -0.51 27.17 -1.50
CA THR A 44 -1.20 28.43 -1.77
C THR A 44 -0.87 28.93 -3.17
N LEU A 45 -1.90 29.34 -3.90
CA LEU A 45 -1.81 29.87 -5.26
C LEU A 45 -2.66 31.14 -5.38
N VAL A 46 -2.14 32.16 -6.06
CA VAL A 46 -2.94 33.33 -6.46
C VAL A 46 -3.48 33.08 -7.86
N ASP A 47 -4.80 33.15 -8.01
CA ASP A 47 -5.46 32.93 -9.30
C ASP A 47 -5.43 34.18 -10.21
N GLY A 48 -5.89 34.01 -11.45
CA GLY A 48 -5.93 35.11 -12.44
C GLY A 48 -6.89 36.26 -12.10
N LYS A 49 -7.72 36.12 -11.07
CA LYS A 49 -8.65 37.16 -10.57
C LYS A 49 -8.12 37.83 -9.29
N GLY A 50 -6.90 37.50 -8.86
CA GLY A 50 -6.28 38.05 -7.65
C GLY A 50 -6.82 37.45 -6.35
N ARG A 51 -7.46 36.27 -6.40
CA ARG A 51 -7.88 35.52 -5.22
C ARG A 51 -6.74 34.61 -4.77
N THR A 52 -6.55 34.49 -3.46
CA THR A 52 -5.59 33.55 -2.87
C THR A 52 -6.33 32.27 -2.53
N LEU A 53 -5.97 31.17 -3.18
CA LEU A 53 -6.48 29.83 -2.98
C LEU A 53 -5.47 29.04 -2.15
N ARG A 54 -5.91 28.51 -1.02
CA ARG A 54 -5.12 27.62 -0.17
C ARG A 54 -5.78 26.25 -0.15
N ILE A 55 -5.05 25.22 -0.53
CA ILE A 55 -5.49 23.82 -0.53
C ILE A 55 -4.67 23.09 0.52
N GLN A 56 -5.33 22.27 1.33
CA GLN A 56 -4.73 21.60 2.46
C GLN A 56 -5.13 20.13 2.48
N GLN A 57 -4.19 19.30 2.91
CA GLN A 57 -4.36 17.88 3.10
C GLN A 57 -4.09 17.53 4.57
N TRP A 58 -5.03 16.79 5.16
CA TRP A 58 -5.04 16.50 6.60
C TRP A 58 -5.26 15.01 6.86
N ASP A 59 -4.63 14.50 7.90
CA ASP A 59 -4.83 13.16 8.44
C ASP A 59 -4.72 12.03 7.39
N THR A 60 -3.79 12.18 6.44
CA THR A 60 -3.64 11.26 5.31
C THR A 60 -3.00 9.98 5.75
N PHE A 61 -3.71 8.89 5.50
CA PHE A 61 -3.25 7.55 5.83
C PHE A 61 -3.59 6.58 4.70
N LEU A 62 -2.55 5.90 4.21
CA LEU A 62 -2.65 4.80 3.26
C LEU A 62 -2.34 3.50 3.99
N ASN A 63 -3.38 2.74 4.31
CA ASN A 63 -3.26 1.50 5.07
C ASN A 63 -3.13 0.30 4.13
N GLY A 64 -1.91 -0.23 3.97
CA GLY A 64 -1.68 -1.45 3.21
C GLY A 64 -2.25 -2.69 3.92
N VAL A 65 -3.03 -3.49 3.20
CA VAL A 65 -3.63 -4.74 3.71
C VAL A 65 -3.16 -5.94 2.92
N PHE A 66 -3.30 -7.13 3.49
CA PHE A 66 -3.06 -8.36 2.75
C PHE A 66 -4.09 -8.49 1.63
N PRO A 67 -3.66 -8.70 0.38
CA PRO A 67 -4.58 -8.81 -0.76
C PRO A 67 -5.61 -9.90 -0.56
N LEU A 68 -6.87 -9.59 -0.82
CA LEU A 68 -7.97 -10.53 -0.68
C LEU A 68 -7.85 -11.74 -1.63
N ASP A 69 -7.26 -11.52 -2.80
CA ASP A 69 -7.03 -12.54 -3.84
C ASP A 69 -5.85 -13.48 -3.53
N ARG A 70 -5.11 -13.23 -2.42
CA ARG A 70 -3.90 -13.96 -2.02
C ARG A 70 -2.81 -14.00 -3.09
N ASN A 71 -2.87 -13.09 -4.06
CA ASN A 71 -1.87 -12.99 -5.11
C ASN A 71 -0.68 -12.17 -4.60
N ARG A 72 0.53 -12.70 -4.75
CA ARG A 72 1.76 -12.00 -4.35
C ARG A 72 2.07 -10.78 -5.22
N LEU A 73 1.45 -10.67 -6.39
CA LEU A 73 1.60 -9.54 -7.31
C LEU A 73 0.58 -8.43 -7.06
N THR A 74 -0.49 -8.72 -6.32
CA THR A 74 -1.49 -7.72 -5.96
C THR A 74 -1.02 -6.91 -4.75
N ARG A 75 -1.41 -5.63 -4.73
CA ARG A 75 -1.25 -4.72 -3.60
C ARG A 75 -2.62 -4.09 -3.36
N GLU A 76 -3.05 -4.03 -2.10
CA GLU A 76 -4.36 -3.52 -1.70
C GLU A 76 -4.18 -2.60 -0.50
N TRP A 77 -4.92 -1.50 -0.46
CA TRP A 77 -4.85 -0.52 0.62
C TRP A 77 -6.17 0.24 0.78
N PHE A 78 -6.36 0.83 1.96
CA PHE A 78 -7.43 1.79 2.23
C PHE A 78 -6.86 3.20 2.35
N HIS A 79 -7.45 4.16 1.64
CA HIS A 79 -7.11 5.58 1.72
C HIS A 79 -8.05 6.27 2.70
N SER A 80 -7.49 7.04 3.64
CA SER A 80 -8.22 7.90 4.57
C SER A 80 -7.51 9.23 4.67
N GLY A 81 -8.26 10.32 4.74
CA GLY A 81 -7.72 11.67 4.78
C GLY A 81 -8.82 12.69 4.59
N ARG A 82 -8.47 13.96 4.75
CA ARG A 82 -9.39 15.09 4.57
C ARG A 82 -8.70 16.15 3.71
N ALA A 83 -9.41 16.60 2.69
CA ALA A 83 -9.04 17.80 1.96
C ALA A 83 -9.82 19.00 2.51
N ALA A 84 -9.13 20.12 2.69
CA ALA A 84 -9.73 21.40 3.03
C ALA A 84 -9.25 22.46 2.05
N TYR A 85 -10.07 23.48 1.82
CA TYR A 85 -9.70 24.61 0.99
C TYR A 85 -10.12 25.92 1.66
N GLU A 86 -9.38 26.98 1.37
CA GLU A 86 -9.68 28.33 1.79
C GLU A 86 -9.46 29.28 0.62
N VAL A 87 -10.41 30.21 0.43
CA VAL A 87 -10.34 31.24 -0.60
C VAL A 87 -10.44 32.60 0.06
N THR A 88 -9.47 33.47 -0.21
CA THR A 88 -9.47 34.84 0.28
C THR A 88 -9.27 35.84 -0.87
N GLY A 89 -9.73 37.07 -0.68
CA GLY A 89 -9.65 38.13 -1.68
C GLY A 89 -10.99 38.47 -2.33
N PRO A 90 -10.98 39.14 -3.50
CA PRO A 90 -12.20 39.64 -4.14
C PRO A 90 -13.16 38.51 -4.52
N ALA A 91 -14.45 38.68 -4.19
CA ALA A 91 -15.51 37.75 -4.56
C ALA A 91 -15.28 36.29 -4.09
N ALA A 92 -14.52 36.09 -3.01
CA ALA A 92 -14.23 34.77 -2.43
C ALA A 92 -15.48 34.03 -1.95
N ASP A 93 -16.50 34.77 -1.52
CA ASP A 93 -17.83 34.29 -1.12
C ASP A 93 -18.64 33.69 -2.27
N THR A 94 -18.32 34.07 -3.51
CA THR A 94 -18.94 33.54 -4.74
C THR A 94 -18.06 32.54 -5.47
N PHE A 95 -17.05 31.99 -4.78
CA PHE A 95 -16.15 30.99 -5.37
C PHE A 95 -16.89 29.67 -5.62
N GLU A 96 -16.82 29.18 -6.85
CA GLU A 96 -17.24 27.84 -7.25
C GLU A 96 -16.04 27.06 -7.81
N GLY A 97 -15.92 25.80 -7.42
CA GLY A 97 -14.84 24.90 -7.85
C GLY A 97 -15.05 23.48 -7.37
N THR A 98 -14.13 22.59 -7.74
CA THR A 98 -14.13 21.17 -7.35
C THR A 98 -12.95 20.91 -6.42
N LEU A 99 -13.19 20.19 -5.32
CA LEU A 99 -12.16 19.71 -4.42
C LEU A 99 -12.03 18.20 -4.60
N GLU A 100 -10.83 17.74 -4.96
CA GLU A 100 -10.51 16.32 -5.14
C GLU A 100 -9.37 15.95 -4.20
N LEU A 101 -9.44 14.73 -3.65
CA LEU A 101 -8.39 14.13 -2.84
C LEU A 101 -8.13 12.74 -3.43
N GLY A 102 -6.89 12.46 -3.79
CA GLY A 102 -6.51 11.22 -4.44
C GLY A 102 -5.02 10.94 -4.29
N TYR A 103 -4.52 9.95 -5.02
CA TYR A 103 -3.12 9.59 -5.04
C TYR A 103 -2.70 9.10 -6.42
N GLN A 104 -1.39 9.17 -6.69
CA GLN A 104 -0.82 8.58 -7.90
C GLN A 104 -0.11 7.27 -7.56
N VAL A 105 -0.33 6.24 -8.38
CA VAL A 105 0.30 4.92 -8.27
C VAL A 105 1.27 4.73 -9.42
N GLY A 106 2.48 4.29 -9.09
CA GLY A 106 3.49 3.91 -10.08
C GLY A 106 4.21 2.64 -9.65
N TYR A 107 4.44 1.75 -10.61
CA TYR A 107 5.30 0.59 -10.41
C TYR A 107 6.17 0.37 -11.65
N PRO A 108 7.46 0.03 -11.47
CA PRO A 108 8.43 0.01 -12.57
C PRO A 108 8.24 -1.15 -13.54
N TRP A 109 7.60 -2.24 -13.11
CA TRP A 109 7.55 -3.49 -13.86
C TRP A 109 6.15 -4.11 -13.84
N SER A 110 5.71 -4.60 -14.99
CA SER A 110 4.55 -5.48 -15.11
C SER A 110 5.03 -6.93 -15.14
N LEU A 111 4.42 -7.80 -14.33
CA LEU A 111 4.78 -9.22 -14.26
C LEU A 111 3.55 -10.09 -14.54
N GLY A 112 3.63 -10.91 -15.59
CA GLY A 112 2.68 -11.97 -15.89
C GLY A 112 3.31 -13.34 -15.58
N VAL A 113 2.57 -14.20 -14.87
CA VAL A 113 3.01 -15.58 -14.61
C VAL A 113 2.04 -16.55 -15.27
N GLY A 114 2.55 -17.38 -16.16
CA GLY A 114 1.81 -18.46 -16.83
C GLY A 114 2.37 -19.83 -16.46
N LEU A 115 1.50 -20.76 -16.09
CA LEU A 115 1.84 -22.16 -15.90
C LEU A 115 1.22 -22.97 -17.04
N ASN A 116 2.03 -23.79 -17.72
CA ASN A 116 1.58 -24.61 -18.83
C ASN A 116 1.82 -26.09 -18.50
N PHE A 117 0.77 -26.89 -18.62
CA PHE A 117 0.87 -28.35 -18.54
C PHE A 117 0.52 -28.93 -19.90
N ASN A 118 1.45 -29.69 -20.48
CA ASN A 118 1.31 -30.27 -21.80
C ASN A 118 1.42 -31.78 -21.68
N TYR A 119 0.39 -32.47 -22.16
CA TYR A 119 0.43 -33.91 -22.35
C TYR A 119 -0.04 -34.19 -23.77
N THR A 120 0.80 -34.85 -24.55
CA THR A 120 0.45 -35.31 -25.90
C THR A 120 0.27 -36.81 -25.85
N THR A 121 -0.88 -37.29 -26.30
CA THR A 121 -1.11 -38.73 -26.45
C THR A 121 -0.07 -39.32 -27.40
N PRO A 122 0.44 -40.54 -27.15
CA PRO A 122 1.43 -41.17 -28.03
C PRO A 122 0.98 -41.13 -29.49
N ASN A 123 1.86 -40.65 -30.36
CA ASN A 123 1.62 -40.57 -31.80
C ASN A 123 2.88 -41.06 -32.54
N THR A 124 2.70 -41.63 -33.72
CA THR A 124 3.76 -42.11 -34.60
C THR A 124 3.57 -41.52 -35.99
N SER A 125 4.57 -40.79 -36.50
CA SER A 125 4.65 -40.31 -37.87
C SER A 125 5.79 -41.03 -38.59
N ILE A 126 5.61 -41.37 -39.87
CA ILE A 126 6.65 -42.00 -40.68
C ILE A 126 7.16 -40.97 -41.68
N LEU A 127 8.46 -40.70 -41.64
CA LEU A 127 9.10 -39.81 -42.60
C LEU A 127 9.95 -40.64 -43.58
N TYR A 128 9.64 -40.48 -44.86
CA TYR A 128 10.22 -41.23 -45.98
C TYR A 128 11.24 -40.35 -46.73
N GLY A 129 12.41 -40.89 -47.08
CA GLY A 129 13.37 -40.20 -47.95
C GLY A 129 14.42 -39.32 -47.26
N ILE A 130 14.53 -39.32 -45.92
CA ILE A 130 15.55 -38.54 -45.21
C ILE A 130 16.67 -39.48 -44.71
N PRO A 131 17.94 -39.29 -45.14
CA PRO A 131 19.08 -40.06 -44.65
C PRO A 131 19.22 -39.91 -43.13
N ASN A 132 19.33 -41.03 -42.41
CA ASN A 132 19.45 -41.01 -40.95
C ASN A 132 20.92 -41.05 -40.50
N ALA A 133 21.17 -40.67 -39.24
CA ALA A 133 22.50 -40.73 -38.61
C ALA A 133 23.03 -42.16 -38.37
N PHE A 134 22.24 -43.19 -38.69
CA PHE A 134 22.54 -44.62 -38.54
C PHE A 134 22.78 -45.33 -39.90
N GLY A 135 22.95 -44.58 -41.00
CA GLY A 135 23.38 -45.12 -42.30
C GLY A 135 22.29 -45.68 -43.22
N GLY A 136 21.02 -45.32 -43.03
CA GLY A 136 19.92 -45.75 -43.92
C GLY A 136 19.86 -44.95 -45.24
N GLY A 137 19.71 -45.64 -46.39
CA GLY A 137 19.51 -45.05 -47.71
C GLY A 137 18.15 -44.34 -47.89
N PRO A 138 17.88 -43.71 -49.05
CA PRO A 138 16.64 -42.96 -49.30
C PRO A 138 15.34 -43.77 -49.14
N GLU A 139 15.43 -45.10 -49.17
CA GLU A 139 14.32 -46.03 -48.91
C GLU A 139 14.09 -46.34 -47.41
N ALA A 140 14.95 -45.85 -46.50
CA ALA A 140 14.79 -46.06 -45.07
C ALA A 140 13.72 -45.12 -44.49
N SER A 141 12.55 -45.69 -44.16
CA SER A 141 11.49 -45.01 -43.42
C SER A 141 11.83 -44.97 -41.93
N TYR A 142 11.63 -43.84 -41.25
CA TYR A 142 11.84 -43.77 -39.79
C TYR A 142 10.62 -43.21 -39.06
N ILE A 143 10.42 -43.67 -37.82
CA ILE A 143 9.28 -43.31 -36.97
C ILE A 143 9.67 -42.13 -36.08
N GLN A 144 8.95 -41.01 -36.21
CA GLN A 144 9.02 -39.88 -35.28
C GLN A 144 7.80 -39.90 -34.36
N THR A 145 8.03 -39.54 -33.10
CA THR A 145 6.96 -39.37 -32.12
C THR A 145 7.09 -37.99 -31.49
N THR A 146 5.98 -37.43 -31.02
CA THR A 146 5.99 -36.22 -30.21
C THR A 146 6.46 -36.54 -28.78
N ASN A 147 6.54 -35.54 -27.90
CA ASN A 147 6.86 -35.78 -26.48
C ASN A 147 5.96 -36.87 -25.89
N LEU A 148 6.59 -37.97 -25.44
CA LEU A 148 5.92 -39.16 -24.89
C LEU A 148 5.66 -39.06 -23.39
N LEU A 149 6.29 -38.07 -22.74
CA LEU A 149 6.11 -37.79 -21.34
C LEU A 149 5.33 -36.48 -21.18
N PRO A 150 4.47 -36.38 -20.15
CA PRO A 150 3.90 -35.10 -19.78
C PRO A 150 5.02 -34.11 -19.44
N SER A 151 4.87 -32.86 -19.86
CA SER A 151 5.78 -31.77 -19.52
C SER A 151 5.02 -30.65 -18.82
N ALA A 152 5.68 -30.03 -17.85
CA ALA A 152 5.24 -28.80 -17.22
C ALA A 152 6.24 -27.70 -17.55
N GLY A 153 5.75 -26.53 -17.93
CA GLY A 153 6.53 -25.34 -18.20
C GLY A 153 6.08 -24.18 -17.34
N ILE A 154 7.02 -23.31 -16.98
CA ILE A 154 6.75 -22.04 -16.31
C ILE A 154 7.20 -20.94 -17.28
N ASN A 155 6.29 -20.04 -17.65
CA ASN A 155 6.63 -18.82 -18.37
C ASN A 155 6.44 -17.62 -17.45
N VAL A 156 7.43 -16.74 -17.43
CA VAL A 156 7.40 -15.51 -16.65
C VAL A 156 7.71 -14.35 -17.59
N ASP A 157 6.70 -13.51 -17.82
CA ASP A 157 6.82 -12.34 -18.70
C ASP A 157 7.04 -11.10 -17.84
N LEU A 158 8.20 -10.45 -18.04
CA LEU A 158 8.55 -9.19 -17.39
C LEU A 158 8.56 -8.07 -18.43
N GLY A 159 7.74 -7.05 -18.21
CA GLY A 159 7.66 -5.86 -19.05
C GLY A 159 7.82 -4.57 -18.25
N ASN A 160 7.97 -3.45 -18.96
CA ASN A 160 7.91 -2.13 -18.34
C ASN A 160 6.53 -1.92 -17.71
N GLY A 161 6.52 -1.26 -16.54
CA GLY A 161 5.27 -0.85 -15.89
C GLY A 161 4.51 0.19 -16.72
N PRO A 162 3.22 0.41 -16.43
CA PRO A 162 2.34 1.27 -17.23
C PRO A 162 2.60 2.78 -17.03
N GLY A 163 3.64 3.16 -16.29
CA GLY A 163 3.88 4.54 -15.88
C GLY A 163 3.13 4.90 -14.60
N ILE A 164 2.79 6.19 -14.47
CA ILE A 164 2.09 6.75 -13.31
C ILE A 164 0.60 6.86 -13.63
N GLN A 165 -0.24 6.37 -12.73
CA GLN A 165 -1.69 6.40 -12.85
C GLN A 165 -2.28 7.18 -11.69
N GLU A 166 -3.37 7.90 -11.95
CA GLU A 166 -4.11 8.65 -10.94
C GLU A 166 -5.29 7.82 -10.43
N GLY A 167 -5.39 7.67 -9.12
CA GLY A 167 -6.53 7.10 -8.42
C GLY A 167 -7.25 8.19 -7.63
N GLN A 168 -8.55 8.30 -7.85
CA GLN A 168 -9.46 9.12 -7.04
C GLN A 168 -9.94 8.31 -5.82
#